data_AF-A0A2M8GE90-F1
#
_entry.id   AF-A0A2M8GE90-F1
#
_cell.length_a   1.000
_cell.length_b   1.000
_cell.length_c   1.000
_cell.angle_alpha   90.00
_cell.angle_beta   90.00
_cell.angle_gamma   90.00
#
_symmetry.space_group_name_H-M   'P 1'
#
loop_
_entity.id
_entity.type
_entity.pdbx_description
1 polymer ?
#
loop_
_entity_poly.entity_id
_entity_poly.type
_entity_poly.pdbx_seq_one_letter_code
_entity_poly.pdbx_strand_id
1 'polypeptide(L)'
;MAKKTAKQTKPLSRLELIKQIDKERNSAVICYVTGDRENFSAKIGDDVIPLFFRHLEIIGNRDNIDLFLYTSPSFLIKVYHDT
;
A
#
# COMPACT_ATOMS: atom_id res chain seq x y z
N MET A 1 -6.45 8.63 -45.10
CA MET A 1 -5.70 7.86 -44.09
C MET A 1 -5.99 8.45 -42.72
N ALA A 2 -6.59 7.67 -41.82
CA ALA A 2 -7.16 8.16 -40.56
C ALA A 2 -6.08 8.55 -39.54
N LYS A 3 -6.20 9.75 -38.98
CA LYS A 3 -5.40 10.19 -37.82
C LYS A 3 -5.85 9.37 -36.61
N LYS A 4 -4.95 8.52 -36.08
CA LYS A 4 -5.16 7.79 -34.83
C LYS A 4 -5.04 8.80 -33.69
N THR A 5 -6.18 9.32 -33.24
CA THR A 5 -6.26 10.29 -32.14
C THR A 5 -5.74 9.63 -30.88
N ALA A 6 -4.59 10.10 -30.36
CA ALA A 6 -4.10 9.68 -29.05
C ALA A 6 -5.17 10.04 -28.01
N LYS A 7 -5.78 9.03 -27.40
CA LYS A 7 -6.76 9.21 -26.33
C LYS A 7 -6.02 9.80 -25.14
N GLN A 8 -6.16 11.10 -24.91
CA GLN A 8 -5.67 11.73 -23.68
C GLN A 8 -6.34 11.02 -22.50
N THR A 9 -5.57 10.21 -21.78
CA THR A 9 -6.04 9.47 -20.62
C THR A 9 -5.83 10.36 -19.41
N LYS A 10 -6.93 10.75 -18.77
CA LYS A 10 -6.88 11.41 -17.46
C LYS A 10 -6.11 10.48 -16.51
N PRO A 11 -5.12 10.98 -15.76
CA PRO A 11 -4.44 10.15 -14.77
C PRO A 11 -5.47 9.69 -13.73
N LEU A 12 -5.49 8.38 -13.48
CA LEU A 12 -6.32 7.79 -12.43
C LEU A 12 -5.86 8.34 -11.08
N SER A 13 -6.81 8.60 -10.20
CA SER A 13 -6.54 8.90 -8.80
C SER A 13 -5.93 7.68 -8.10
N ARG A 14 -5.19 7.93 -7.02
CA ARG A 14 -4.63 6.88 -6.16
C ARG A 14 -5.68 5.85 -5.72
N LEU A 15 -6.90 6.31 -5.41
CA LEU A 15 -7.98 5.41 -4.98
C LEU A 15 -8.48 4.52 -6.11
N GLU A 16 -8.54 5.03 -7.34
CA GLU A 16 -8.91 4.23 -8.52
C GLU A 16 -7.86 3.16 -8.82
N LEU A 17 -6.58 3.49 -8.67
CA LEU A 17 -5.48 2.53 -8.84
C LEU A 17 -5.54 1.41 -7.80
N ILE A 18 -5.74 1.74 -6.52
CA ILE A 18 -5.85 0.74 -5.46
C ILE A 18 -7.03 -0.20 -5.73
N LYS A 19 -8.19 0.34 -6.08
CA LYS A 19 -9.38 -0.46 -6.43
C LYS A 19 -9.16 -1.36 -7.64
N GLN A 20 -8.36 -0.92 -8.61
CA GLN A 20 -8.02 -1.74 -9.75
C GLN A 20 -7.14 -2.93 -9.32
N ILE A 21 -6.15 -2.71 -8.46
CA ILE A 21 -5.30 -3.79 -7.92
C ILE A 21 -6.14 -4.78 -7.10
N ASP A 22 -7.00 -4.30 -6.20
CA ASP A 22 -7.93 -5.14 -5.42
C ASP A 22 -8.70 -6.10 -6.34
N LYS A 23 -9.25 -5.57 -7.44
CA LYS A 23 -10.06 -6.33 -8.40
C LYS A 23 -9.22 -7.32 -9.19
N GLU A 24 -8.06 -6.91 -9.68
CA GLU A 24 -7.18 -7.76 -10.49
C GLU A 24 -6.59 -8.92 -9.68
N ARG A 25 -6.36 -8.71 -8.38
CA ARG A 25 -5.80 -9.72 -7.47
C ARG A 25 -6.84 -10.48 -6.66
N ASN A 26 -8.11 -10.08 -6.76
CA ASN A 26 -9.21 -10.59 -5.93
C ASN A 26 -8.84 -10.57 -4.44
N SER A 27 -8.31 -9.44 -3.98
CA SER A 27 -7.77 -9.25 -2.64
C SER A 27 -8.17 -7.89 -2.08
N ALA A 28 -7.97 -7.70 -0.78
CA ALA A 28 -8.00 -6.37 -0.18
C ALA A 28 -6.58 -5.82 -0.05
N VAL A 29 -6.32 -4.63 -0.59
CA VAL A 29 -5.00 -4.00 -0.54
C VAL A 29 -4.93 -3.01 0.63
N ILE A 30 -3.95 -3.19 1.51
CA ILE A 30 -3.53 -2.21 2.50
C ILE A 30 -2.28 -1.51 1.98
N CYS A 31 -2.31 -0.18 1.85
CA CYS A 31 -1.12 0.59 1.51
C CYS A 31 -0.49 1.15 2.78
N TYR A 32 0.72 0.70 3.12
CA TYR A 32 1.52 1.24 4.21
C TYR A 32 2.73 2.00 3.64
N VAL A 33 2.70 3.31 3.81
CA VAL A 33 3.68 4.24 3.22
C VAL A 33 4.36 4.96 4.38
N THR A 34 5.65 4.72 4.57
CA THR A 34 6.43 5.41 5.59
C THR A 34 6.97 6.74 5.05
N GLY A 35 7.10 7.75 5.92
CA GLY A 35 7.61 9.06 5.52
C GLY A 35 9.13 9.11 5.43
N ASP A 36 9.63 9.88 4.45
CA ASP A 36 11.04 10.20 4.28
C ASP A 36 11.35 11.58 4.87
N ARG A 37 11.31 11.70 6.21
CA ARG A 37 11.75 12.92 6.87
C ARG A 37 13.17 12.69 7.39
N GLU A 38 14.14 13.44 6.87
CA GLU A 38 15.57 13.30 7.22
C GLU A 38 15.84 13.29 8.74
N ASN A 39 15.02 14.01 9.53
CA ASN A 39 15.13 14.08 10.99
C ASN A 39 14.12 13.20 11.76
N PHE A 40 13.19 12.54 11.07
CA PHE A 40 12.18 11.64 11.64
C PHE A 40 12.07 10.43 10.73
N SER A 41 13.09 9.57 10.79
CA SER A 41 13.02 8.26 10.15
C SER A 41 11.85 7.49 10.75
N ALA A 42 10.85 7.21 9.93
CA ALA A 42 9.75 6.34 10.33
C ALA A 42 10.32 4.94 10.56
N LYS A 43 10.29 4.48 11.81
CA LYS A 43 10.60 3.10 12.17
C LYS A 43 9.32 2.30 12.13
N ILE A 44 9.34 1.16 11.45
CA ILE A 44 8.28 0.15 11.57
C ILE A 44 8.57 -0.62 12.86
N GLY A 45 7.81 -0.32 13.92
CA GLY A 45 7.90 -0.99 15.22
C GLY A 45 6.58 -1.67 15.59
N ASP A 46 6.49 -2.18 16.81
CA ASP A 46 5.32 -2.91 17.32
C ASP A 46 4.05 -2.06 17.38
N ASP A 47 4.20 -0.73 17.36
CA ASP A 47 3.11 0.24 17.28
C ASP A 47 2.32 0.15 15.97
N VAL A 48 2.86 -0.51 14.94
CA VAL A 48 2.15 -0.74 13.67
C VAL A 48 1.07 -1.82 13.78
N ILE A 49 1.20 -2.76 14.73
CA ILE A 49 0.25 -3.87 14.90
C ILE A 49 -1.19 -3.38 15.13
N PRO A 50 -1.47 -2.49 16.10
CA PRO A 50 -2.83 -1.99 16.31
C PRO A 50 -3.37 -1.18 15.13
N LEU A 51 -2.49 -0.55 14.32
CA LEU A 51 -2.89 0.16 13.11
C LEU A 51 -3.39 -0.83 12.05
N PHE A 52 -2.62 -1.89 11.76
CA PHE A 52 -3.04 -2.93 10.83
C PHE A 52 -4.30 -3.64 11.32
N PHE A 53 -4.39 -3.96 12.61
CA PHE A 53 -5.56 -4.61 13.20
C PHE A 53 -6.85 -3.83 12.89
N ARG A 54 -6.86 -2.51 13.09
CA ARG A 54 -8.01 -1.66 12.75
C ARG A 54 -8.38 -1.72 11.26
N HIS A 55 -7.39 -1.73 10.37
CA HIS A 55 -7.66 -1.85 8.94
C HIS A 55 -8.26 -3.22 8.59
N LEU A 56 -7.75 -4.28 9.20
CA LEU A 56 -8.26 -5.64 9.01
C LEU A 56 -9.71 -5.78 9.51
N GLU A 57 -10.04 -5.19 10.66
CA GLU A 57 -11.43 -5.17 11.16
C GLU A 57 -12.38 -4.47 10.18
N ILE A 58 -11.96 -3.37 9.57
CA ILE A 58 -12.76 -2.64 8.57
C ILE A 58 -12.92 -3.44 7.27
N ILE A 59 -11.85 -4.13 6.84
CA ILE A 59 -11.88 -4.97 5.63
C ILE A 59 -12.83 -6.17 5.81
N GLY A 60 -12.89 -6.71 7.03
CA GLY A 60 -13.67 -7.89 7.36
C GLY A 60 -13.08 -9.16 6.75
N ASN A 61 -13.91 -10.20 6.61
CA ASN A 61 -13.45 -11.50 6.13
C ASN A 61 -13.12 -11.45 4.63
N ARG A 62 -11.85 -11.75 4.29
CA ARG A 62 -11.33 -11.84 2.92
C ARG A 62 -10.36 -13.00 2.80
N ASP A 63 -10.38 -13.68 1.67
CA ASP A 63 -9.47 -14.81 1.42
C ASP A 63 -8.01 -14.37 1.35
N ASN A 64 -7.75 -13.18 0.81
CA ASN A 64 -6.41 -12.63 0.64
C ASN A 64 -6.37 -11.14 0.97
N ILE A 65 -5.29 -10.74 1.63
CA ILE A 65 -4.94 -9.34 1.89
C ILE A 65 -3.55 -9.10 1.32
N ASP A 66 -3.42 -8.10 0.47
CA ASP A 66 -2.14 -7.65 -0.07
C ASP A 66 -1.65 -6.43 0.68
N LEU A 67 -0.37 -6.44 1.06
CA LEU A 67 0.30 -5.29 1.64
C LEU A 67 1.17 -4.60 0.60
N PHE A 68 0.79 -3.39 0.20
CA PHE A 68 1.66 -2.51 -0.57
C PHE A 68 2.52 -1.69 0.39
N LEU A 69 3.80 -2.02 0.50
CA LEU A 69 4.76 -1.36 1.37
C LEU A 69 5.66 -0.40 0.59
N TYR A 70 5.63 0.88 0.94
CA TYR A 70 6.61 1.87 0.48
C TYR A 70 7.42 2.37 1.67
N THR A 71 8.74 2.20 1.60
CA THR A 71 9.69 2.68 2.59
C THR A 71 10.83 3.44 1.93
N SER A 72 11.42 4.40 2.65
CA SER A 72 12.64 5.07 2.20
C SER A 72 13.76 4.03 2.01
N PRO A 73 14.56 4.14 0.93
CA PRO A 73 15.60 3.15 0.62
C PRO A 73 16.73 3.10 1.65
N SER A 74 16.88 4.13 2.47
CA SER A 74 17.85 4.19 3.58
C SER A 74 17.42 3.38 4.80
N PHE A 75 16.20 2.84 4.83
CA PHE A 75 15.65 2.11 5.98
C PHE A 75 15.74 0.58 5.80
N LEU A 76 16.36 -0.10 6.78
CA LEU A 76 16.40 -1.55 6.88
C LEU A 76 15.23 -2.04 7.74
N ILE A 77 14.33 -2.84 7.17
CA ILE A 77 13.27 -3.51 7.91
C ILE A 77 13.92 -4.58 8.79
N LYS A 78 14.02 -4.32 10.09
CA LYS A 78 14.37 -5.36 11.06
C LYS A 78 13.11 -6.13 11.42
N VAL A 79 12.98 -7.33 10.89
CA VAL A 79 12.00 -8.31 11.37
C VAL A 79 12.59 -8.93 12.64
N TYR A 80 12.02 -8.60 13.80
CA TYR A 80 12.35 -9.29 15.04
C TYR A 80 11.56 -10.60 15.06
N HIS A 81 12.28 -11.71 15.17
CA HIS A 81 11.67 -12.98 15.57
C HIS A 81 11.64 -12.97 17.10
N ASP A 82 10.46 -13.14 17.70
CA ASP A 82 10.34 -13.47 19.11
C ASP A 82 11.13 -14.76 19.38
N THR A 83 12.11 -14.68 20.28
CA THR A 83 12.81 -15.81 20.91
C THR A 83 12.41 -15.93 22.36
#